data_AF-A0A267FVJ4-F1
#
_entry.id   AF-A0A267FVJ4-F1
#
_cell.length_a   1.000
_cell.length_b   1.000
_cell.length_c   1.000
_cell.angle_alpha   90.00
_cell.angle_beta   90.00
_cell.angle_gamma   90.00
#
_symmetry.space_group_name_H-M   'P 1'
#
loop_
_entity.id
_entity.type
_entity.pdbx_description
1 polymer ?
#
loop_
_entity_poly.entity_id
_entity_poly.type
_entity_poly.pdbx_seq_one_letter_code
_entity_poly.pdbx_strand_id
1 'polypeptide(L)'
;YHINKQTKLAVSMGGDSHGHGTKWIPPDWRQYKIQDAPRVQQHVDRLAAIGLKDPWARNEVWRYHSEFYKPPNRWIMWLITRGAPYGIAAFGTVIVLEKLYGYVNRKHGHDGHAKHH
;
A
#
# COMPACT_ATOMS: atom_id res chain seq x y z
N TYR A 1 1.85 -15.31 0.33
CA TYR A 1 2.97 -16.09 -0.25
C TYR A 1 2.43 -17.38 -0.86
N HIS A 2 1.98 -17.35 -2.12
CA HIS A 2 1.60 -18.55 -2.88
C HIS A 2 2.25 -18.43 -4.27
N ILE A 3 3.52 -18.84 -4.36
CA ILE A 3 4.23 -18.91 -5.64
C ILE A 3 3.94 -20.30 -6.20
N ASN A 4 3.25 -20.34 -7.33
CA ASN A 4 2.85 -21.56 -8.02
C ASN A 4 4.06 -22.45 -8.38
N LYS A 5 3.95 -23.73 -8.05
CA LYS A 5 4.92 -24.82 -8.26
C LYS A 5 5.09 -25.21 -9.75
N GLN A 6 5.22 -24.26 -10.67
CA GLN A 6 5.39 -24.54 -12.12
C GLN A 6 6.85 -24.44 -12.60
N THR A 7 7.81 -24.21 -11.70
CA THR A 7 9.22 -23.98 -12.02
C THR A 7 10.02 -25.22 -12.44
N LYS A 8 9.39 -26.38 -12.70
CA LYS A 8 10.13 -27.63 -13.01
C LYS A 8 10.21 -28.04 -14.48
N LEU A 9 9.63 -27.30 -15.42
CA LEU A 9 9.66 -27.67 -16.85
C LEU A 9 10.10 -26.51 -17.74
N ALA A 10 11.26 -25.93 -17.46
CA ALA A 10 11.92 -25.02 -18.39
C ALA A 10 12.62 -25.84 -19.49
N VAL A 11 11.87 -26.21 -20.54
CA VAL A 11 12.45 -26.63 -21.81
C VAL A 11 13.22 -25.43 -22.37
N SER A 12 14.53 -25.59 -22.39
CA SER A 12 15.51 -24.70 -23.00
C SER A 12 15.25 -24.59 -24.51
N MET A 13 14.67 -23.48 -24.97
CA MET A 13 14.76 -23.07 -26.37
C MET A 13 14.97 -21.55 -26.49
N GLY A 14 16.16 -21.17 -26.95
CA GLY A 14 16.40 -19.96 -27.75
C GLY A 14 17.17 -18.80 -27.11
N GLY A 15 18.47 -18.67 -27.44
CA GLY A 15 19.12 -17.38 -27.75
C GLY A 15 20.01 -16.72 -26.69
N ASP A 16 21.30 -17.07 -26.73
CA ASP A 16 22.54 -16.28 -26.56
C ASP A 16 22.53 -14.93 -25.82
N SER A 17 23.40 -14.54 -24.86
CA SER A 17 24.72 -14.95 -24.35
C SER A 17 25.66 -13.72 -24.25
N HIS A 18 25.30 -12.67 -23.51
CA HIS A 18 26.26 -11.67 -22.99
C HIS A 18 26.07 -11.51 -21.48
N GLY A 19 27.12 -11.86 -20.73
CA GLY A 19 27.07 -12.04 -19.29
C GLY A 19 27.01 -10.74 -18.51
N HIS A 20 25.95 -10.56 -17.73
CA HIS A 20 25.92 -9.82 -16.47
C HIS A 20 24.69 -10.29 -15.68
N GLY A 21 24.89 -10.88 -14.50
CA GLY A 21 23.81 -11.15 -13.53
C GLY A 21 22.86 -12.28 -13.91
N THR A 22 22.14 -12.77 -12.91
CA THR A 22 21.09 -13.80 -13.03
C THR A 22 20.25 -13.61 -14.30
N LYS A 23 20.18 -14.66 -15.15
CA LYS A 23 19.34 -14.70 -16.35
C LYS A 23 17.94 -14.22 -15.97
N TRP A 24 17.58 -13.01 -16.40
CA TRP A 24 16.23 -12.49 -16.19
C TRP A 24 15.28 -13.38 -16.99
N ILE A 25 14.39 -14.06 -16.29
CA ILE A 25 13.35 -14.88 -16.89
C ILE A 25 12.11 -14.00 -16.96
N PRO A 26 11.67 -13.54 -18.15
CA PRO A 26 10.41 -12.83 -18.27
C PRO A 26 9.29 -13.70 -17.70
N PRO A 27 8.36 -13.11 -16.94
CA PRO A 27 7.22 -13.87 -16.46
C PRO A 27 6.29 -14.24 -17.63
N ASP A 28 5.56 -15.35 -17.50
CA ASP A 28 4.69 -15.85 -18.57
C ASP A 28 3.62 -14.81 -18.93
N TRP A 29 3.53 -14.45 -20.20
CA TRP A 29 2.56 -13.46 -20.70
C TRP A 29 1.11 -13.87 -20.48
N ARG A 30 0.83 -15.18 -20.36
CA ARG A 30 -0.53 -15.72 -20.16
C ARG A 30 -1.13 -15.38 -18.80
N GLN A 31 -0.30 -14.98 -17.83
CA GLN A 31 -0.77 -14.60 -16.51
C GLN A 31 -1.55 -13.28 -16.51
N TYR A 32 -1.31 -12.40 -17.49
CA TYR A 32 -1.93 -11.08 -17.54
C TYR A 32 -3.33 -11.15 -18.18
N LYS A 33 -4.37 -11.21 -17.35
CA LYS A 33 -5.78 -11.18 -17.79
C LYS A 33 -6.38 -9.80 -17.55
N ILE A 34 -7.29 -9.39 -18.44
CA ILE A 34 -7.95 -8.08 -18.35
C ILE A 34 -8.73 -7.91 -17.04
N GLN A 35 -9.27 -9.02 -16.52
CA GLN A 35 -10.01 -9.11 -15.26
C GLN A 35 -9.19 -8.67 -14.04
N ASP A 36 -7.87 -8.83 -14.09
CA ASP A 36 -6.97 -8.51 -12.98
C ASP A 36 -6.58 -7.02 -12.92
N ALA A 37 -7.03 -6.24 -13.90
CA ALA A 37 -6.78 -4.81 -14.04
C ALA A 37 -8.11 -4.03 -14.20
N PRO A 38 -8.77 -3.61 -13.11
CA PRO A 38 -10.08 -2.96 -13.14
C PRO A 38 -10.16 -1.73 -14.06
N ARG A 39 -9.07 -0.95 -14.16
CA ARG A 39 -9.01 0.23 -15.01
C ARG A 39 -9.02 -0.10 -16.51
N VAL A 40 -8.35 -1.20 -16.89
CA VAL A 40 -8.33 -1.69 -18.27
C VAL A 40 -9.69 -2.28 -18.62
N GLN A 41 -10.29 -3.04 -17.70
CA GLN A 41 -11.65 -3.56 -17.88
C GLN A 41 -12.65 -2.43 -18.14
N GLN A 42 -12.64 -1.36 -17.33
CA GLN A 42 -13.49 -0.18 -17.53
C GLN A 42 -13.24 0.55 -18.86
N HIS A 43 -12.02 0.47 -19.41
CA HIS A 43 -11.71 1.03 -20.72
C HIS A 43 -12.32 0.17 -21.83
N VAL A 44 -12.13 -1.15 -21.75
CA VAL A 44 -12.72 -2.12 -22.68
C VAL A 44 -14.25 -2.04 -22.67
N ASP A 45 -14.88 -1.94 -21.51
CA ASP A 45 -16.34 -1.84 -21.38
C ASP A 45 -16.88 -0.56 -22.03
N ARG A 46 -16.18 0.58 -21.87
CA ARG A 46 -16.53 1.85 -22.54
C ARG A 46 -16.36 1.77 -24.06
N LEU A 47 -15.32 1.09 -24.54
CA LEU A 47 -15.13 0.88 -25.97
C LEU A 47 -16.19 -0.07 -26.54
N ALA A 48 -16.53 -1.13 -25.81
CA ALA A 48 -17.58 -2.05 -26.20
C ALA A 48 -18.95 -1.35 -26.29
N ALA A 49 -19.22 -0.38 -25.39
CA ALA A 49 -20.45 0.42 -25.43
C ALA A 49 -20.59 1.26 -26.71
N ILE A 50 -19.49 1.60 -27.37
CA ILE A 50 -19.47 2.30 -28.67
C ILE A 50 -19.22 1.34 -29.85
N GLY A 51 -19.23 0.03 -29.61
CA GLY A 51 -18.98 -1.00 -30.64
C GLY A 51 -17.51 -1.16 -31.05
N LEU A 52 -16.56 -0.57 -30.31
CA LEU A 52 -15.13 -0.66 -30.57
C LEU A 52 -14.46 -1.71 -29.70
N LYS A 53 -13.39 -2.33 -30.23
CA LYS A 53 -12.56 -3.30 -29.51
C LYS A 53 -11.10 -2.90 -29.58
N ASP A 54 -10.47 -2.74 -28.43
CA ASP A 54 -9.03 -2.49 -28.36
C ASP A 54 -8.24 -3.82 -28.37
N PRO A 55 -7.40 -4.07 -29.39
CA PRO A 55 -6.55 -5.26 -29.45
C PRO A 55 -5.39 -5.22 -28.45
N TRP A 56 -5.00 -4.05 -27.94
CA TRP A 56 -3.86 -3.85 -27.04
C TRP A 56 -4.23 -3.87 -25.56
N ALA A 57 -5.51 -3.99 -25.21
CA ALA A 57 -5.97 -3.97 -23.82
C ALA A 57 -5.20 -4.93 -22.91
N ARG A 58 -4.83 -6.13 -23.41
CA ARG A 58 -4.03 -7.10 -22.65
C ARG A 58 -2.61 -6.64 -22.36
N ASN A 59 -2.01 -5.88 -23.27
CA ASN A 59 -0.68 -5.31 -23.09
C ASN A 59 -0.69 -4.24 -21.99
N GLU A 60 -1.80 -3.57 -21.73
CA GLU A 60 -1.86 -2.57 -20.66
C GLU A 60 -2.05 -3.17 -19.26
N VAL A 61 -2.42 -4.46 -19.18
CA VAL A 61 -2.72 -5.15 -17.92
C VAL A 61 -1.52 -5.15 -16.99
N TRP A 62 -0.29 -5.37 -17.47
CA TRP A 62 0.88 -5.42 -16.58
C TRP A 62 1.10 -4.11 -15.81
N ARG A 63 0.74 -2.97 -16.42
CA ARG A 63 0.89 -1.64 -15.81
C ARG A 63 -0.20 -1.35 -14.78
N TYR A 64 -1.42 -1.83 -15.04
CA TYR A 64 -2.58 -1.58 -14.20
C TYR A 64 -3.00 -2.79 -13.36
N HIS A 65 -2.15 -3.81 -13.30
CA HIS A 65 -2.38 -5.00 -12.51
C HIS A 65 -2.59 -4.61 -11.05
N SER A 66 -3.58 -5.21 -10.39
CA SER A 66 -3.98 -4.90 -9.02
C SER A 66 -2.84 -4.97 -7.99
N GLU A 67 -1.82 -5.79 -8.24
CA GLU A 67 -0.64 -5.93 -7.38
C GLU A 67 0.29 -4.71 -7.40
N PHE A 68 0.42 -4.05 -8.56
CA PHE A 68 1.35 -2.94 -8.74
C PHE A 68 0.64 -1.59 -8.70
N TYR A 69 -0.59 -1.54 -9.19
CA TYR A 69 -1.36 -0.31 -9.29
C TYR A 69 -2.05 0.01 -7.96
N LYS A 70 -1.53 1.01 -7.26
CA LYS A 70 -2.25 1.63 -6.14
C LYS A 70 -3.06 2.82 -6.67
N PRO A 71 -4.36 2.89 -6.40
CA PRO A 71 -5.15 4.03 -6.83
C PRO A 71 -4.62 5.30 -6.10
N PRO A 72 -4.62 6.46 -6.78
CA PRO A 72 -3.95 7.67 -6.31
C PRO A 72 -4.50 8.16 -4.97
N ASN A 73 -5.80 7.99 -4.73
CA ASN A 73 -6.45 8.30 -3.46
C ASN A 73 -5.87 7.51 -2.27
N ARG A 74 -5.63 6.21 -2.45
CA ARG A 74 -5.05 5.32 -1.42
C ARG A 74 -3.59 5.68 -1.16
N TRP A 75 -2.84 6.08 -2.19
CA TRP A 75 -1.47 6.54 -2.04
C TRP A 75 -1.37 7.86 -1.29
N ILE A 76 -2.20 8.85 -1.63
CA ILE A 76 -2.26 10.15 -0.95
C ILE A 76 -2.66 9.95 0.52
N MET A 77 -3.71 9.18 0.78
CA MET A 77 -4.12 8.90 2.16
C MET A 77 -3.01 8.22 2.95
N TRP A 78 -2.33 7.22 2.36
CA TRP A 78 -1.19 6.59 3.01
C TRP A 78 -0.06 7.58 3.32
N LEU A 79 0.26 8.50 2.41
CA LEU A 79 1.27 9.54 2.64
C LEU A 79 0.92 10.47 3.81
N ILE A 80 -0.36 10.82 3.95
CA ILE A 80 -0.86 11.69 5.02
C ILE A 80 -0.91 10.92 6.34
N THR A 81 -1.44 9.69 6.35
CA THR A 81 -1.72 8.96 7.58
C THR A 81 -0.54 8.13 8.10
N ARG A 82 0.55 7.97 7.35
CA ARG A 82 1.73 7.20 7.82
C ARG A 82 2.34 7.72 9.13
N GLY A 83 2.19 9.01 9.42
CA GLY A 83 2.68 9.65 10.65
C GLY A 83 1.66 9.69 11.80
N ALA A 84 0.40 9.38 11.52
CA ALA A 84 -0.68 9.44 12.51
C ALA A 84 -0.43 8.62 13.79
N PRO A 85 0.07 7.36 13.75
CA PRO A 85 0.25 6.58 14.98
C PRO A 85 1.30 7.22 15.92
N TYR A 86 2.38 7.78 15.37
CA TYR A 86 3.40 8.46 16.15
C TYR A 86 2.88 9.77 16.75
N GLY A 87 2.11 10.54 15.97
CA GLY A 87 1.47 11.76 16.46
C GLY A 87 0.49 11.50 17.61
N ILE A 88 -0.34 10.45 17.48
CA ILE A 88 -1.28 10.05 18.52
C ILE A 88 -0.55 9.59 19.78
N ALA A 89 0.54 8.83 19.65
CA ALA A 89 1.35 8.39 20.78
C ALA A 89 1.99 9.58 21.53
N ALA A 90 2.59 10.53 20.81
CA ALA A 90 3.19 11.72 21.39
C ALA A 90 2.13 12.59 22.11
N PHE A 91 0.98 12.81 21.46
CA PHE A 91 -0.12 13.57 22.03
C PHE A 91 -0.67 12.92 23.32
N GLY A 92 -0.89 11.60 23.31
CA GLY A 92 -1.32 10.86 24.50
C GLY A 92 -0.29 10.94 25.63
N THR A 93 0.99 10.87 25.31
CA THR A 93 2.09 11.01 26.30
C THR A 93 2.05 12.37 26.98
N VAL A 94 1.87 13.45 26.21
CA VAL A 94 1.77 14.81 26.75
C VAL A 94 0.56 14.95 27.69
N ILE A 95 -0.61 14.46 27.29
CA ILE A 95 -1.82 14.51 28.14
C ILE A 95 -1.61 13.77 29.46
N VAL A 96 -0.97 12.60 29.43
CA VAL A 96 -0.69 11.82 30.65
C VAL A 96 0.26 12.60 31.57
N LEU A 97 1.32 13.19 31.03
CA LEU A 97 2.25 14.02 31.80
C LEU A 97 1.56 15.25 32.41
N GLU A 98 0.73 15.96 31.65
CA GLU A 98 -0.03 17.12 32.16
C GLU A 98 -0.99 16.72 33.28
N LYS A 99 -1.71 15.59 33.12
CA LYS A 99 -2.62 15.05 34.16
C LYS A 99 -1.86 14.68 35.43
N LEU A 100 -0.73 13.99 35.30
CA LEU A 100 0.11 13.61 36.44
C LEU A 100 0.68 14.84 37.13
N TYR A 101 1.23 15.79 36.38
CA TYR A 101 1.77 17.04 36.92
C TYR A 101 0.69 17.83 37.67
N GLY A 102 -0.49 18.02 37.06
CA GLY A 102 -1.62 18.69 37.69
C GLY A 102 -2.13 17.97 38.95
N TYR A 103 -2.12 16.63 38.97
CA TYR A 103 -2.51 15.86 40.15
C TYR A 103 -1.50 16.01 41.30
N VAL A 104 -0.21 15.96 41.01
CA VAL A 104 0.86 16.14 42.00
C VAL A 104 0.87 17.57 42.56
N ASN A 105 0.75 18.59 41.71
CA ASN A 105 0.72 19.99 42.17
C ASN A 105 -0.53 20.33 42.99
N ARG A 106 -1.70 19.79 42.63
CA ARG A 106 -2.91 19.99 43.45
C ARG A 106 -2.79 19.33 44.81
N LYS A 107 -2.17 18.14 44.91
CA LYS A 107 -1.93 17.49 46.21
C LYS A 107 -1.01 18.29 47.13
N HIS A 108 -0.02 19.01 46.61
CA HIS A 108 0.89 19.83 47.41
C HIS A 108 0.31 21.21 47.80
N GLY A 109 -0.86 21.60 47.24
CA GLY A 109 -1.50 22.90 47.52
C GLY A 109 -2.63 22.86 48.57
N HIS A 110 -2.97 21.69 49.12
CA HIS A 110 -4.12 21.53 50.04
C HIS A 110 -3.74 21.32 51.52
N ASP A 111 -2.47 21.52 51.91
CA ASP A 111 -2.02 21.36 53.30
C ASP A 111 -1.95 22.70 54.09
N GLY A 112 -2.55 23.79 53.57
CA GLY A 112 -2.31 25.15 54.06
C GLY A 112 -3.49 25.97 54.60
N HIS A 113 -4.68 25.40 54.80
CA HIS A 113 -5.81 26.14 55.40
C HIS A 113 -6.38 25.42 56.61
N ALA A 114 -5.65 25.49 57.72
CA ALA A 114 -6.23 25.25 59.04
C ALA A 114 -5.87 26.42 59.98
N LYS A 115 -6.95 27.11 60.40
CA LYS A 115 -7.09 27.94 61.63
C LYS A 115 -6.79 29.45 61.51
N HIS A 116 -7.85 30.20 61.23
CA HIS A 116 -8.09 31.52 61.84
C HIS A 116 -9.47 31.48 62.51
N HIS A 117 -9.49 31.33 63.84
CA HIS A 117 -10.58 31.67 64.76
C HIS A 117 -9.97 31.88 66.14
#